data_AF-A0A9E2RHV3-F1
#
_entry.id   AF-A0A9E2RHV3-F1
#
_cell.length_a   1.000
_cell.length_b   1.000
_cell.length_c   1.000
_cell.angle_alpha   90.00
_cell.angle_beta   90.00
_cell.angle_gamma   90.00
#
_symmetry.space_group_name_H-M   'P 1'
#
loop_
_entity.id
_entity.type
_entity.pdbx_description
1 polymer ?
#
loop_
_entity_poly.entity_id
_entity_poly.type
_entity_poly.pdbx_seq_one_letter_code
_entity_poly.pdbx_strand_id
1 'polypeptide(L)'
;MTLNTHMTVNRITDEIWEIPISEKPGMLVPARIYATRGILQAMDSGVFDQVTNVACMPGIRRYALCMPDGHWGYGFPIGGVAAFDVQDGIISPGGVGYDINCGMRLIRTDLTLADVQPYLEKLMTELFRKVPAGVGASGFVRLSGEEFGGVMTHGAKWCVERGYGWHRDLVRMEEGGCIEGADP
;
A
#
# COMPACT_ATOMS: atom_id res chain seq x y z
N MET A 1 -13.00 26.89 -8.49
CA MET A 1 -12.11 25.82 -8.98
C MET A 1 -12.99 24.72 -9.50
N THR A 2 -12.81 24.27 -10.74
CA THR A 2 -13.58 23.14 -11.26
C THR A 2 -12.92 21.84 -10.80
N LEU A 3 -13.69 20.98 -10.15
CA LEU A 3 -13.29 19.64 -9.73
C LEU A 3 -14.16 18.62 -10.47
N ASN A 4 -13.67 17.38 -10.58
CA ASN A 4 -14.41 16.27 -11.18
C ASN A 4 -15.43 15.68 -10.19
N THR A 5 -16.15 16.51 -9.45
CA THR A 5 -17.21 16.09 -8.52
C THR A 5 -18.24 17.19 -8.35
N HIS A 6 -19.48 16.80 -8.05
CA HIS A 6 -20.55 17.73 -7.66
C HIS A 6 -20.54 18.04 -6.16
N MET A 7 -19.72 17.33 -5.38
CA MET A 7 -19.63 17.52 -3.94
C MET A 7 -18.93 18.83 -3.58
N THR A 8 -19.34 19.43 -2.47
CA THR A 8 -18.60 20.52 -1.84
C THR A 8 -17.27 20.00 -1.29
N VAL A 9 -16.16 20.61 -1.74
CA VAL A 9 -14.82 20.30 -1.24
C VAL A 9 -14.25 21.56 -0.60
N ASN A 10 -14.27 21.59 0.74
CA ASN A 10 -13.82 22.71 1.54
C ASN A 10 -12.30 22.72 1.66
N ARG A 11 -11.68 23.88 1.43
CA ARG A 11 -10.26 24.07 1.67
C ARG A 11 -10.01 24.22 3.17
N ILE A 12 -9.11 23.41 3.73
CA ILE A 12 -8.63 23.53 5.11
C ILE A 12 -7.28 24.25 5.13
N THR A 13 -6.34 23.81 4.28
CA THR A 13 -5.05 24.47 4.02
C THR A 13 -4.75 24.45 2.53
N ASP A 14 -3.55 24.85 2.12
CA ASP A 14 -3.14 24.86 0.72
C ASP A 14 -3.05 23.43 0.13
N GLU A 15 -2.81 22.44 0.98
CA GLU A 15 -2.62 21.03 0.62
C GLU A 15 -3.68 20.10 1.23
N ILE A 16 -4.63 20.63 2.01
CA ILE A 16 -5.61 19.84 2.75
C ILE A 16 -7.03 20.29 2.43
N TRP A 17 -7.86 19.32 2.07
CA TRP A 17 -9.24 19.52 1.65
C TRP A 17 -10.17 18.57 2.39
N GLU A 18 -11.41 18.99 2.59
CA GLU A 18 -12.41 18.22 3.32
C GLU A 18 -13.74 18.18 2.58
N ILE A 19 -14.31 16.98 2.47
CA ILE A 19 -15.68 16.77 2.01
C ILE A 19 -16.53 16.59 3.27
N PRO A 20 -17.47 17.49 3.56
CA PRO A 20 -18.27 17.42 4.78
C PRO A 20 -19.24 16.23 4.73
N ILE A 21 -19.64 15.75 5.92
CA ILE A 21 -20.58 14.62 6.09
C ILE A 21 -21.93 14.82 5.38
N SER A 22 -22.29 16.07 5.07
CA SER A 22 -23.54 16.41 4.40
C SER A 22 -23.57 16.04 2.92
N GLU A 23 -22.42 15.78 2.29
CA GLU A 23 -22.32 15.55 0.85
C GLU A 23 -22.83 14.17 0.40
N LYS A 24 -22.89 13.20 1.32
CA LYS A 24 -23.41 11.86 1.01
C LYS A 24 -24.16 11.29 2.22
N PRO A 25 -25.42 10.87 2.05
CA PRO A 25 -26.16 10.18 3.11
C PRO A 25 -25.40 8.95 3.62
N GLY A 26 -25.33 8.81 4.94
CA GLY A 26 -24.66 7.69 5.60
C GLY A 26 -23.20 7.94 6.00
N MET A 27 -22.59 9.06 5.58
CA MET A 27 -21.26 9.42 6.06
C MET A 27 -21.27 9.56 7.59
N LEU A 28 -20.38 8.83 8.25
CA LEU A 28 -20.18 8.85 9.71
C LEU A 28 -19.07 9.83 10.12
N VAL A 29 -18.15 10.11 9.20
CA VAL A 29 -17.01 11.03 9.35
C VAL A 29 -16.80 11.84 8.07
N PRO A 30 -16.13 13.01 8.10
CA PRO A 30 -15.75 13.72 6.88
C PRO A 30 -14.72 12.92 6.07
N ALA A 31 -14.64 13.18 4.77
CA ALA A 31 -13.50 12.70 3.97
C ALA A 31 -12.42 13.79 3.90
N ARG A 32 -11.15 13.41 4.02
CA ARG A 32 -9.99 14.29 4.10
C ARG A 32 -9.00 13.95 2.99
N ILE A 33 -8.77 14.90 2.09
CA ILE A 33 -7.92 14.72 0.92
C ILE A 33 -6.65 15.56 1.08
N TYR A 34 -5.49 14.93 0.93
CA TYR A 34 -4.20 15.60 0.84
C TYR A 34 -3.84 15.77 -0.62
N ALA A 35 -3.79 17.01 -1.10
CA ALA A 35 -3.46 17.30 -2.49
C ALA A 35 -3.11 18.78 -2.65
N THR A 36 -2.08 19.07 -3.45
CA THR A 36 -1.96 20.42 -4.02
C THR A 36 -3.14 20.67 -4.95
N ARG A 37 -3.42 21.94 -5.24
CA ARG A 37 -4.53 22.31 -6.13
C ARG A 37 -4.50 21.58 -7.48
N GLY A 38 -3.32 21.47 -8.10
CA GLY A 38 -3.17 20.81 -9.39
C GLY A 38 -3.53 19.33 -9.33
N ILE A 39 -3.08 18.63 -8.27
CA ILE A 39 -3.41 17.23 -8.03
C ILE A 39 -4.92 17.05 -7.82
N LEU A 40 -5.52 17.86 -6.96
CA LEU A 40 -6.95 17.75 -6.65
C LEU A 40 -7.83 17.95 -7.90
N GLN A 41 -7.44 18.85 -8.80
CA GLN A 41 -8.15 19.10 -10.06
C GLN A 41 -7.99 17.94 -11.06
N ALA A 42 -6.89 17.20 -10.98
CA ALA A 42 -6.60 16.06 -11.85
C ALA A 42 -7.23 14.75 -11.35
N MET A 43 -7.66 14.68 -10.09
CA MET A 43 -8.30 13.48 -9.53
C MET A 43 -9.59 13.14 -10.28
N ASP A 44 -9.77 11.85 -10.58
CA ASP A 44 -11.00 11.32 -11.20
C ASP A 44 -12.18 11.39 -10.23
N SER A 45 -13.40 11.48 -10.78
CA SER A 45 -14.64 11.51 -9.98
C SER A 45 -14.77 10.30 -9.05
N GLY A 46 -14.31 9.14 -9.51
CA GLY A 46 -14.33 7.89 -8.73
C GLY A 46 -13.58 7.99 -7.40
N VAL A 47 -12.54 8.83 -7.29
CA VAL A 47 -11.80 9.03 -6.03
C VAL A 47 -12.69 9.67 -4.97
N PHE A 48 -13.41 10.73 -5.35
CA PHE A 48 -14.32 11.46 -4.47
C PHE A 48 -15.48 10.56 -4.02
N ASP A 49 -16.02 9.75 -4.93
CA ASP A 49 -17.08 8.80 -4.62
C ASP A 49 -16.62 7.69 -3.68
N GLN A 50 -15.43 7.14 -3.92
CA GLN A 50 -14.90 6.05 -3.10
C GLN A 50 -14.50 6.50 -1.71
N VAL A 51 -13.79 7.61 -1.56
CA VAL A 51 -13.40 8.11 -0.23
C VAL A 51 -14.63 8.46 0.62
N THR A 52 -15.69 8.98 -0.01
CA THR A 52 -16.96 9.25 0.70
C THR A 52 -17.77 7.99 0.98
N ASN A 53 -17.67 6.93 0.17
CA ASN A 53 -18.25 5.63 0.51
C ASN A 53 -17.55 5.00 1.71
N VAL A 54 -16.21 5.10 1.77
CA VAL A 54 -15.42 4.65 2.93
C VAL A 54 -15.83 5.40 4.20
N ALA A 55 -16.11 6.70 4.08
CA ALA A 55 -16.59 7.51 5.19
C ALA A 55 -17.95 7.07 5.77
N CYS A 56 -18.71 6.21 5.08
CA CYS A 56 -19.97 5.64 5.56
C CYS A 56 -19.80 4.34 6.37
N MET A 57 -18.59 3.79 6.45
CA MET A 57 -18.38 2.43 6.98
C MET A 57 -18.42 2.39 8.52
N PRO A 58 -19.12 1.41 9.15
CA PRO A 58 -19.26 1.33 10.60
C PRO A 58 -17.94 1.32 11.36
N GLY A 59 -17.89 2.01 12.50
CA GLY A 59 -16.71 2.09 13.37
C GLY A 59 -15.54 2.92 12.80
N ILE A 60 -15.68 3.56 11.63
CA ILE A 60 -14.63 4.44 11.09
C ILE A 60 -14.32 5.61 12.04
N ARG A 61 -13.04 5.94 12.17
CA ARG A 61 -12.55 6.95 13.12
C ARG A 61 -12.04 8.19 12.40
N ARG A 62 -12.46 9.36 12.90
CA ARG A 62 -12.01 10.71 12.52
C ARG A 62 -12.32 11.11 11.07
N TYR A 63 -11.72 10.45 10.09
CA TYR A 63 -11.83 10.77 8.66
C TYR A 63 -11.63 9.53 7.80
N ALA A 64 -12.25 9.49 6.61
CA ALA A 64 -11.74 8.71 5.50
C ALA A 64 -10.68 9.53 4.77
N LEU A 65 -9.45 9.02 4.68
CA LEU A 65 -8.32 9.78 4.14
C LEU A 65 -8.02 9.35 2.71
N CYS A 66 -7.61 10.31 1.88
CA CYS A 66 -7.07 10.06 0.54
C CYS A 66 -5.74 10.80 0.37
N MET A 67 -4.72 10.06 -0.02
CA MET A 67 -3.36 10.57 -0.27
C MET A 67 -3.27 11.29 -1.63
N PRO A 68 -2.19 12.06 -1.88
CA PRO A 68 -2.06 12.85 -3.12
C PRO A 68 -1.97 12.04 -4.42
N ASP A 69 -1.58 10.77 -4.33
CA ASP A 69 -1.55 9.80 -5.42
C ASP A 69 -2.86 9.02 -5.57
N GLY A 70 -3.92 9.47 -4.88
CA GLY A 70 -5.22 8.85 -4.84
C GLY A 70 -5.85 8.69 -6.22
N HIS A 71 -6.25 7.46 -6.56
CA HIS A 71 -6.91 7.15 -7.83
C HIS A 71 -7.91 5.99 -7.68
N TRP A 72 -8.65 5.72 -8.75
CA TRP A 72 -9.74 4.76 -8.73
C TRP A 72 -9.25 3.35 -8.35
N GLY A 73 -9.80 2.80 -7.25
CA GLY A 73 -9.52 1.45 -6.76
C GLY A 73 -10.74 0.54 -6.73
N TYR A 74 -10.67 -0.54 -5.94
CA TYR A 74 -11.77 -1.50 -5.75
C TYR A 74 -12.48 -1.26 -4.41
N GLY A 75 -13.57 -0.49 -4.46
CA GLY A 75 -14.32 -0.07 -3.27
C GLY A 75 -13.67 1.13 -2.55
N PHE A 76 -12.43 0.97 -2.07
CA PHE A 76 -11.60 2.06 -1.59
C PHE A 76 -10.83 2.69 -2.77
N PRO A 77 -10.49 3.99 -2.71
CA PRO A 77 -9.49 4.53 -3.64
C PRO A 77 -8.12 3.94 -3.31
N ILE A 78 -7.29 3.68 -4.32
CA ILE A 78 -5.87 3.45 -4.09
C ILE A 78 -5.30 4.75 -3.50
N GLY A 79 -4.38 4.65 -2.53
CA GLY A 79 -3.95 5.80 -1.73
C GLY A 79 -4.96 6.19 -0.64
N GLY A 80 -6.01 5.38 -0.41
CA GLY A 80 -6.94 5.55 0.70
C GLY A 80 -6.37 5.06 2.04
N VAL A 81 -6.72 5.74 3.13
CA VAL A 81 -6.45 5.27 4.50
C VAL A 81 -7.71 5.42 5.35
N ALA A 82 -8.10 4.37 6.06
CA ALA A 82 -9.18 4.41 7.03
C ALA A 82 -8.80 3.58 8.26
N ALA A 83 -9.08 4.14 9.44
CA ALA A 83 -8.94 3.43 10.70
C ALA A 83 -10.34 3.09 11.21
N PHE A 84 -10.53 1.83 11.58
CA PHE A 84 -11.77 1.31 12.17
C PHE A 84 -11.50 0.90 13.61
N ASP A 85 -12.49 1.09 14.48
CA ASP A 85 -12.42 0.55 15.83
C ASP A 85 -12.36 -0.99 15.80
N VAL A 86 -11.59 -1.58 16.72
CA VAL A 86 -11.41 -3.04 16.78
C VAL A 86 -12.62 -3.77 17.36
N GLN A 87 -13.51 -3.09 18.08
CA GLN A 87 -14.67 -3.70 18.75
C GLN A 87 -15.94 -3.61 17.91
N ASP A 88 -16.21 -2.46 17.30
CA ASP A 88 -17.46 -2.19 16.56
C ASP A 88 -17.25 -1.78 15.09
N GLY A 89 -16.00 -1.84 14.61
CA GLY A 89 -15.65 -1.57 13.23
C GLY A 89 -15.72 -2.80 12.32
N ILE A 90 -15.16 -2.62 11.12
CA ILE A 90 -15.14 -3.64 10.08
C ILE A 90 -13.72 -3.89 9.56
N ILE A 91 -13.55 -5.02 8.89
CA ILE A 91 -12.45 -5.27 7.96
C ILE A 91 -13.00 -5.38 6.55
N SER A 92 -12.33 -4.74 5.59
CA SER A 92 -12.70 -4.80 4.18
C SER A 92 -11.48 -5.20 3.34
N PRO A 93 -11.49 -6.36 2.65
CA PRO A 93 -10.40 -6.75 1.76
C PRO A 93 -10.12 -5.70 0.68
N GLY A 94 -11.15 -5.02 0.18
CA GLY A 94 -11.00 -3.92 -0.79
C GLY A 94 -10.25 -2.70 -0.25
N GLY A 95 -10.20 -2.52 1.07
CA GLY A 95 -9.40 -1.48 1.73
C GLY A 95 -7.93 -1.86 1.95
N VAL A 96 -7.58 -3.14 1.80
CA VAL A 96 -6.20 -3.63 1.81
C VAL A 96 -5.66 -3.71 0.39
N GLY A 97 -6.45 -4.28 -0.53
CA GLY A 97 -6.07 -4.52 -1.92
C GLY A 97 -5.87 -6.01 -2.23
N TYR A 98 -5.83 -6.33 -3.52
CA TYR A 98 -5.66 -7.71 -4.00
C TYR A 98 -4.25 -8.25 -3.76
N ASP A 99 -3.23 -7.42 -3.99
CA ASP A 99 -1.82 -7.76 -3.76
C ASP A 99 -1.45 -7.42 -2.31
N ILE A 100 -1.83 -8.32 -1.39
CA ILE A 100 -1.63 -8.14 0.05
C ILE A 100 -0.13 -8.01 0.34
N ASN A 101 0.24 -6.96 1.07
CA ASN A 101 1.62 -6.63 1.40
C ASN A 101 2.50 -6.29 0.17
N CYS A 102 1.90 -5.84 -0.95
CA CYS A 102 2.67 -5.16 -1.99
C CYS A 102 3.48 -4.03 -1.35
N GLY A 103 4.80 -4.04 -1.56
CA GLY A 103 5.69 -3.21 -0.77
C GLY A 103 7.05 -3.05 -1.39
N MET A 104 7.86 -2.23 -0.73
CA MET A 104 9.18 -1.85 -1.22
C MET A 104 10.25 -2.26 -0.22
N ARG A 105 11.38 -2.77 -0.73
CA ARG A 105 12.60 -2.98 0.05
C ARG A 105 13.74 -2.19 -0.58
N LEU A 106 14.44 -1.41 0.23
CA LEU A 106 15.64 -0.69 -0.18
C LEU A 106 16.88 -1.37 0.39
N ILE A 107 17.81 -1.75 -0.49
CA ILE A 107 19.13 -2.28 -0.11
C ILE A 107 20.18 -1.23 -0.44
N ARG A 108 20.98 -0.86 0.57
CA ARG A 108 22.09 0.08 0.41
C ARG A 108 23.39 -0.65 0.09
N THR A 109 24.23 0.00 -0.69
CA THR A 109 25.62 -0.41 -0.91
C THR A 109 26.53 0.79 -0.62
N ASP A 110 27.82 0.53 -0.45
CA ASP A 110 28.82 1.60 -0.29
C ASP A 110 29.33 2.11 -1.66
N LEU A 111 28.79 1.60 -2.77
CA LEU A 111 29.16 2.02 -4.12
C LEU A 111 28.56 3.39 -4.45
N THR A 112 29.31 4.17 -5.20
CA THR A 112 28.86 5.45 -5.77
C THR A 112 28.34 5.26 -7.19
N LEU A 113 27.74 6.32 -7.75
CA LEU A 113 27.33 6.33 -9.16
C LEU A 113 28.51 6.04 -10.09
N ALA A 114 29.70 6.58 -9.80
CA ALA A 114 30.89 6.39 -10.63
C ALA A 114 31.36 4.93 -10.66
N ASP A 115 31.14 4.18 -9.58
CA ASP A 115 31.49 2.76 -9.50
C ASP A 115 30.53 1.89 -10.31
N VAL A 116 29.25 2.26 -10.37
CA VAL A 116 28.19 1.45 -10.98
C VAL A 116 27.95 1.80 -12.44
N GLN A 117 28.00 3.08 -12.80
CA GLN A 117 27.63 3.58 -14.13
C GLN A 117 28.32 2.82 -15.29
N PRO A 118 29.63 2.52 -15.24
CA PRO A 118 30.31 1.78 -16.31
C PRO A 118 29.83 0.34 -16.50
N TYR A 119 29.22 -0.25 -15.48
CA TYR A 119 28.78 -1.66 -15.46
C TYR A 119 27.26 -1.82 -15.41
N LEU A 120 26.51 -0.72 -15.52
CA LEU A 120 25.06 -0.71 -15.28
C LEU A 120 24.31 -1.73 -16.15
N GLU A 121 24.64 -1.81 -17.44
CA GLU A 121 24.02 -2.77 -18.36
C GLU A 121 24.26 -4.21 -17.89
N LYS A 122 25.52 -4.57 -17.63
CA LYS A 122 25.90 -5.90 -17.16
C LYS A 122 25.24 -6.25 -15.83
N LEU A 123 25.18 -5.30 -14.89
CA LEU A 123 24.52 -5.48 -13.61
C LEU A 123 23.03 -5.75 -13.79
N MET A 124 22.33 -4.95 -14.59
CA MET A 124 20.90 -5.13 -14.86
C MET A 124 20.61 -6.46 -15.56
N THR A 125 21.45 -6.88 -16.52
CA THR A 125 21.33 -8.21 -17.15
C THR A 125 21.47 -9.34 -16.13
N GLU A 126 22.46 -9.27 -15.24
CA GLU A 126 22.66 -10.29 -14.22
C GLU A 126 21.52 -10.31 -13.18
N LEU A 127 21.01 -9.14 -12.78
CA LEU A 127 19.85 -9.04 -11.88
C LEU A 127 18.61 -9.67 -12.52
N PHE A 128 18.30 -9.33 -13.77
CA PHE A 128 17.15 -9.90 -14.49
C PHE A 128 17.27 -11.42 -14.66
N ARG A 129 18.49 -11.92 -14.91
CA ARG A 129 18.76 -13.36 -15.00
C ARG A 129 18.60 -14.09 -13.66
N LYS A 130 18.92 -13.42 -12.55
CA LYS A 130 18.92 -14.01 -11.20
C LYS A 130 17.59 -13.86 -10.46
N VAL A 131 16.80 -12.86 -10.79
CA VAL A 131 15.51 -12.56 -10.15
C VAL A 131 14.39 -12.80 -11.18
N PRO A 132 13.72 -13.96 -11.13
CA PRO A 132 12.66 -14.29 -12.07
C PRO A 132 11.54 -13.24 -12.03
N ALA A 133 11.11 -12.77 -13.20
CA ALA A 133 10.02 -11.83 -13.37
C ALA A 133 9.11 -12.25 -14.53
N GLY A 134 7.83 -11.92 -14.44
CA GLY A 134 6.82 -12.22 -15.47
C GLY A 134 5.88 -13.37 -15.12
N VAL A 135 4.71 -13.36 -15.77
CA VAL A 135 3.65 -14.36 -15.54
C VAL A 135 4.14 -15.75 -15.95
N GLY A 136 4.02 -16.73 -15.05
CA GLY A 136 4.43 -18.11 -15.29
C GLY A 136 5.92 -18.39 -15.05
N ALA A 137 6.72 -17.39 -14.65
CA ALA A 137 8.08 -17.60 -14.18
C ALA A 137 8.08 -18.33 -12.83
N SER A 138 9.09 -19.17 -12.58
CA SER A 138 9.27 -19.88 -11.31
C SER A 138 10.53 -19.42 -10.59
N GLY A 139 10.47 -19.41 -9.26
CA GLY A 139 11.59 -19.09 -8.39
C GLY A 139 12.69 -20.16 -8.43
N PHE A 140 13.90 -19.80 -7.99
CA PHE A 140 15.00 -20.75 -7.82
C PHE A 140 14.85 -21.63 -6.58
N VAL A 141 14.00 -21.23 -5.62
CA VAL A 141 13.64 -22.01 -4.43
C VAL A 141 12.47 -22.93 -4.78
N ARG A 142 12.64 -24.23 -4.52
CA ARG A 142 11.57 -25.22 -4.63
C ARG A 142 11.06 -25.52 -3.24
N LEU A 143 9.75 -25.41 -3.04
CA LEU A 143 9.09 -25.62 -1.76
C LEU A 143 8.12 -26.79 -1.86
N SER A 144 8.12 -27.65 -0.85
CA SER A 144 6.97 -28.52 -0.58
C SER A 144 5.79 -27.70 -0.03
N GLY A 145 4.59 -28.30 0.02
CA GLY A 145 3.44 -27.66 0.66
C GLY A 145 3.67 -27.33 2.14
N GLU A 146 4.37 -28.21 2.87
CA GLU A 146 4.75 -28.00 4.26
C GLU A 146 5.73 -26.83 4.41
N GLU A 147 6.74 -26.77 3.54
CA GLU A 147 7.71 -25.66 3.56
C GLU A 147 7.05 -24.33 3.24
N PHE A 148 6.10 -24.31 2.31
CA PHE A 148 5.31 -23.13 2.00
C PHE A 148 4.45 -22.68 3.20
N GLY A 149 3.85 -23.63 3.94
CA GLY A 149 3.21 -23.36 5.24
C GLY A 149 4.16 -22.69 6.24
N GLY A 150 5.40 -23.17 6.29
CA GLY A 150 6.46 -22.55 7.09
C GLY A 150 6.78 -21.12 6.66
N VAL A 151 6.82 -20.83 5.36
CA VAL A 151 7.04 -19.47 4.82
C VAL A 151 5.89 -18.54 5.21
N MET A 152 4.64 -18.98 5.09
CA MET A 152 3.45 -18.18 5.42
C MET A 152 3.37 -17.82 6.91
N THR A 153 3.81 -18.71 7.79
CA THR A 153 3.74 -18.53 9.25
C THR A 153 4.94 -17.79 9.84
N HIS A 154 6.13 -17.90 9.23
CA HIS A 154 7.38 -17.32 9.76
C HIS A 154 7.96 -16.19 8.90
N GLY A 155 7.40 -15.94 7.71
CA GLY A 155 7.79 -14.85 6.83
C GLY A 155 9.30 -14.81 6.52
N ALA A 156 9.89 -13.63 6.61
CA ALA A 156 11.31 -13.42 6.30
C ALA A 156 12.27 -14.21 7.23
N LYS A 157 11.84 -14.57 8.44
CA LYS A 157 12.65 -15.39 9.36
C LYS A 157 12.94 -16.76 8.76
N TRP A 158 11.95 -17.39 8.13
CA TRP A 158 12.11 -18.66 7.42
C TRP A 158 13.20 -18.57 6.35
N CYS A 159 13.24 -17.45 5.62
CA CYS A 159 14.23 -17.19 4.57
C CYS A 159 15.64 -17.11 5.15
N VAL A 160 15.83 -16.33 6.22
CA VAL A 160 17.13 -16.15 6.87
C VAL A 160 17.66 -17.47 7.46
N GLU A 161 16.79 -18.26 8.10
CA GLU A 161 17.18 -19.57 8.67
C GLU A 161 17.63 -20.59 7.61
N ARG A 162 17.26 -20.37 6.35
CA ARG A 162 17.69 -21.17 5.19
C ARG A 162 18.83 -20.53 4.40
N GLY A 163 19.45 -19.49 4.93
CA GLY A 163 20.60 -18.82 4.34
C GLY A 163 20.27 -17.74 3.31
N TYR A 164 19.00 -17.33 3.20
CA TYR A 164 18.59 -16.23 2.33
C TYR A 164 18.60 -14.90 3.09
N GLY A 165 19.77 -14.29 3.15
CA GLY A 165 20.01 -13.02 3.85
C GLY A 165 20.72 -13.22 5.19
N TRP A 166 20.57 -12.24 6.07
CA TRP A 166 21.24 -12.21 7.37
C TRP A 166 20.24 -11.97 8.51
N HIS A 167 20.52 -12.46 9.72
CA HIS A 167 19.69 -12.18 10.91
C HIS A 167 19.48 -10.69 11.16
N ARG A 168 20.47 -9.86 10.83
CA ARG A 168 20.36 -8.41 10.93
C ARG A 168 19.32 -7.81 9.99
N ASP A 169 18.91 -8.50 8.93
CA ASP A 169 17.95 -7.96 7.96
C ASP A 169 16.55 -7.84 8.57
N LEU A 170 16.18 -8.78 9.47
CA LEU A 170 14.85 -8.83 10.09
C LEU A 170 14.50 -7.51 10.79
N VAL A 171 15.42 -6.93 11.56
CA VAL A 171 15.17 -5.66 12.27
C VAL A 171 15.16 -4.42 11.36
N ARG A 172 15.35 -4.57 10.04
CA ARG A 172 15.17 -3.51 9.03
C ARG A 172 13.91 -3.71 8.19
N MET A 173 13.04 -4.63 8.59
CA MET A 173 11.75 -4.88 7.96
C MET A 173 10.63 -4.45 8.90
N GLU A 174 9.58 -3.86 8.35
CA GLU A 174 8.31 -3.69 9.06
C GLU A 174 7.84 -5.04 9.61
N GLU A 175 7.35 -5.06 10.85
CA GLU A 175 6.97 -6.27 11.59
C GLU A 175 8.06 -7.36 11.64
N GLY A 176 9.34 -6.99 11.50
CA GLY A 176 10.41 -7.98 11.41
C GLY A 176 10.32 -8.90 10.18
N GLY A 177 9.47 -8.57 9.21
CA GLY A 177 9.10 -9.40 8.08
C GLY A 177 8.18 -10.57 8.43
N CYS A 178 7.45 -10.52 9.56
CA CYS A 178 6.53 -11.55 10.00
C CYS A 178 5.40 -10.97 10.87
N ILE A 179 4.16 -11.00 10.36
CA ILE A 179 2.98 -10.67 11.16
C ILE A 179 2.55 -11.91 11.95
N GLU A 180 2.38 -11.77 13.26
CA GLU A 180 1.96 -12.87 14.12
C GLU A 180 0.51 -13.32 13.84
N GLY A 181 0.22 -14.60 14.04
CA GLY A 181 -1.14 -15.15 13.94
C GLY A 181 -1.56 -15.57 12.52
N ALA A 182 -0.65 -15.64 11.55
CA ALA A 182 -0.93 -16.23 10.25
C ALA A 182 -1.27 -17.73 10.36
N ASP A 183 -2.34 -18.16 9.68
CA ASP A 183 -2.91 -19.53 9.75
C ASP A 183 -3.26 -20.03 8.33
N PRO A 184 -2.36 -20.80 7.68
CA PRO A 184 -2.51 -21.26 6.28
C PRO A 184 -3.25 -22.59 6.08
#